data_AF-A0A931CP81-F1
#
_entry.id   AF-A0A931CP81-F1
#
_cell.length_a   1.000
_cell.length_b   1.000
_cell.length_c   1.000
_cell.angle_alpha   90.00
_cell.angle_beta   90.00
_cell.angle_gamma   90.00
#
_symmetry.space_group_name_H-M   'P 1'
#
loop_
_entity.id
_entity.type
_entity.pdbx_description
1 polymer ?
#
loop_
_entity_poly.entity_id
_entity_poly.type
_entity_poly.pdbx_seq_one_letter_code
_entity_poly.pdbx_strand_id
1 'polypeptide(L)'
;MKKRPVVVRLVGAALTLLLLWQGLATVSYLSGSTQLANIAGKGTINAYMTPLFKQYWSVFAPDPIQADTELLIRAKVNGSDTDWFNISRADVQRSILHHPVPSRLYLTNFALTSHYQVSAELLPPGLQSVPKKSFVGADWLDQLKKDLQDGGSAKDAAAINQFTKDETAMTSMVSSVALARWGEAVTAVQIKIRTIPVKPYAERNNADYQVKPAEFDAGWRGIVRVPEIDLAAITAMYGTEAAAHEGN
;
A
#
# COMPACT_ATOMS: atom_id res chain seq x y z
N MET A 1 -10.06 -60.08 -6.65
CA MET A 1 -10.58 -58.69 -6.75
C MET A 1 -11.90 -58.70 -7.52
N LYS A 2 -13.04 -58.35 -6.90
CA LYS A 2 -14.35 -58.27 -7.60
C LYS A 2 -14.25 -57.19 -8.70
N LYS A 3 -14.55 -57.53 -9.96
CA LYS A 3 -14.57 -56.56 -11.06
C LYS A 3 -15.65 -55.52 -10.76
N ARG A 4 -15.26 -54.25 -10.70
CA ARG A 4 -16.22 -53.14 -10.53
C ARG A 4 -17.25 -53.18 -11.67
N PRO A 5 -18.53 -52.84 -11.39
CA PRO A 5 -19.57 -52.81 -12.42
C PRO A 5 -19.14 -51.93 -13.60
N VAL A 6 -19.47 -52.34 -14.83
CA VAL A 6 -19.13 -51.60 -16.06
C VAL A 6 -19.63 -50.15 -15.97
N VAL A 7 -20.81 -49.95 -15.40
CA VAL A 7 -21.41 -48.63 -15.15
C VAL A 7 -20.49 -47.73 -14.32
N VAL A 8 -19.89 -48.25 -13.24
CA VAL A 8 -18.99 -47.47 -12.37
C VAL A 8 -17.74 -47.03 -13.12
N ARG A 9 -17.24 -47.87 -14.05
CA ARG A 9 -16.08 -47.52 -14.88
C ARG A 9 -16.42 -46.46 -15.92
N LEU A 10 -17.60 -46.56 -16.54
CA LEU A 10 -18.07 -45.57 -17.51
C LEU A 10 -18.31 -44.21 -16.85
N VAL A 11 -18.99 -44.19 -15.69
CA VAL A 11 -19.20 -42.97 -14.92
C VAL A 11 -17.86 -42.37 -14.47
N GLY A 12 -16.94 -43.19 -13.96
CA GLY A 12 -15.61 -42.74 -13.56
C GLY A 12 -14.80 -42.15 -14.72
N ALA A 13 -14.85 -42.77 -15.90
CA ALA A 13 -14.20 -42.26 -17.10
C ALA A 13 -14.82 -40.94 -17.56
N ALA A 14 -16.16 -40.82 -17.56
CA ALA A 14 -16.86 -39.60 -17.90
C ALA A 14 -16.49 -38.44 -16.96
N LEU A 15 -16.45 -38.68 -15.64
CA LEU A 15 -16.04 -37.68 -14.66
C LEU A 15 -14.59 -37.26 -14.83
N THR A 16 -13.71 -38.21 -15.15
CA THR A 16 -12.28 -37.93 -15.39
C THR A 16 -12.10 -37.07 -16.63
N LEU A 17 -12.80 -37.39 -17.72
CA LEU A 17 -12.80 -36.58 -18.94
C LEU A 17 -13.36 -35.18 -18.71
N LEU A 18 -14.42 -35.05 -17.91
CA LEU A 18 -14.99 -33.76 -17.54
C LEU A 18 -13.98 -32.91 -16.73
N LEU A 19 -13.29 -33.51 -15.77
CA LEU A 19 -12.28 -32.82 -14.96
C LEU A 19 -11.06 -32.40 -15.81
N LEU A 20 -10.60 -33.28 -16.70
CA LEU A 20 -9.52 -32.97 -17.64
C LEU A 20 -9.93 -31.83 -18.59
N TRP A 21 -11.14 -31.88 -19.14
CA TRP A 21 -11.70 -30.80 -19.94
C TRP A 21 -11.73 -29.48 -19.16
N GLN A 22 -12.28 -29.48 -17.93
CA GLN A 22 -12.37 -28.28 -17.11
C GLN A 22 -10.98 -27.71 -16.77
N GLY A 23 -10.00 -28.57 -16.45
CA GLY A 23 -8.62 -28.15 -16.19
C GLY A 23 -7.98 -27.52 -17.43
N LEU A 24 -8.14 -28.14 -18.60
CA LEU A 24 -7.63 -27.62 -19.87
C LEU A 24 -8.30 -26.30 -20.26
N ALA A 25 -9.62 -26.18 -20.09
CA ALA A 25 -10.36 -24.95 -20.33
C ALA A 25 -9.91 -23.82 -19.40
N THR A 26 -9.67 -24.13 -18.12
CA THR A 26 -9.16 -23.17 -17.13
C THR A 26 -7.75 -22.68 -17.47
N VAL A 27 -6.82 -23.61 -17.76
CA VAL A 27 -5.45 -23.24 -18.19
C VAL A 27 -5.49 -22.41 -19.46
N SER A 28 -6.31 -22.80 -20.44
CA SER A 28 -6.43 -22.06 -21.70
C SER A 28 -6.99 -20.65 -21.50
N TYR A 29 -8.00 -20.49 -20.63
CA TYR A 29 -8.60 -19.20 -20.27
C TYR A 29 -7.60 -18.28 -19.54
N LEU A 30 -6.81 -18.82 -18.61
CA LEU A 30 -5.82 -18.04 -17.84
C LEU A 30 -4.52 -17.78 -18.61
N SER A 31 -4.20 -18.60 -19.61
CA SER A 31 -2.96 -18.50 -20.40
C SER A 31 -2.88 -17.31 -21.35
N GLY A 32 -3.90 -16.44 -21.38
CA GLY A 32 -3.88 -15.19 -22.14
C GLY A 32 -3.69 -15.38 -23.65
N SER A 33 -2.61 -14.82 -24.22
CA SER A 33 -2.34 -14.79 -25.66
C SER A 33 -1.41 -15.91 -26.17
N THR A 34 -1.20 -16.99 -25.41
CA THR A 34 -0.38 -18.12 -25.85
C THR A 34 -0.96 -18.85 -27.08
N GLN A 35 -0.12 -19.60 -27.79
CA GLN A 35 -0.52 -20.39 -28.96
C GLN A 35 -1.61 -21.42 -28.64
N LEU A 36 -1.60 -22.00 -27.43
CA LEU A 36 -2.63 -22.93 -26.93
C LEU A 36 -4.03 -22.30 -26.93
N ALA A 37 -4.15 -21.05 -26.46
CA ALA A 37 -5.41 -20.32 -26.43
C ALA A 37 -5.94 -19.99 -27.85
N ASN A 38 -5.05 -19.85 -28.84
CA ASN A 38 -5.44 -19.61 -30.23
C ASN A 38 -5.99 -20.88 -30.91
N ILE A 39 -5.41 -22.05 -30.64
CA ILE A 39 -5.84 -23.34 -31.21
C ILE A 39 -7.25 -23.71 -30.71
N ALA A 40 -7.53 -23.49 -29.43
CA ALA A 40 -8.80 -23.86 -28.82
C ALA A 40 -9.94 -22.84 -29.08
N GLY A 41 -9.66 -21.74 -29.80
CA GLY A 41 -10.64 -20.72 -30.14
C GLY A 41 -11.03 -19.84 -28.95
N LYS A 42 -10.34 -18.70 -28.81
CA LYS A 42 -10.55 -17.75 -27.69
C LYS A 42 -12.01 -17.36 -27.46
N GLY A 43 -12.78 -17.15 -28.52
CA GLY A 43 -14.20 -16.80 -28.42
C GLY A 43 -15.03 -17.90 -27.75
N THR A 44 -14.77 -19.16 -28.08
CA THR A 44 -15.49 -20.33 -27.55
C THR A 44 -15.12 -20.61 -26.10
N ILE A 45 -13.81 -20.59 -25.76
CA ILE A 45 -13.37 -20.74 -24.37
C ILE A 45 -13.93 -19.61 -23.51
N ASN A 46 -13.88 -18.36 -24.00
CA ASN A 46 -14.46 -17.24 -23.27
C ASN A 46 -15.97 -17.41 -23.07
N ALA A 47 -16.71 -17.86 -24.08
CA ALA A 47 -18.15 -18.08 -23.96
C ALA A 47 -18.50 -19.18 -22.93
N TYR A 48 -17.67 -20.23 -22.83
CA TYR A 48 -17.85 -21.31 -21.85
C TYR A 48 -17.46 -20.89 -20.43
N MET A 49 -16.31 -20.21 -20.27
CA MET A 49 -15.74 -19.90 -18.95
C MET A 49 -16.31 -18.61 -18.33
N THR A 50 -16.65 -17.61 -19.14
CA THR A 50 -17.12 -16.31 -18.63
C THR A 50 -18.38 -16.43 -17.76
N PRO A 51 -19.42 -17.23 -18.09
CA PRO A 51 -20.58 -17.40 -17.22
C PRO A 51 -20.24 -18.07 -15.88
N LEU A 52 -19.26 -18.98 -15.85
CA LEU A 52 -18.82 -19.68 -14.63
C LEU A 52 -18.08 -18.75 -13.66
N PHE A 53 -17.38 -17.73 -14.21
CA PHE A 53 -16.64 -16.72 -13.43
C PHE A 53 -17.32 -15.36 -13.35
N LYS A 54 -18.48 -15.17 -14.01
CA LYS A 54 -19.37 -14.00 -13.84
C LYS A 54 -20.09 -14.10 -12.49
N GLN A 55 -19.35 -14.29 -11.42
CA GLN A 55 -19.78 -13.84 -10.11
C GLN A 55 -19.59 -12.33 -10.11
N TYR A 56 -20.68 -11.59 -10.03
CA TYR A 56 -20.65 -10.14 -9.90
C TYR A 56 -19.81 -9.80 -8.66
N TRP A 57 -18.57 -9.36 -8.86
CA TRP A 57 -17.70 -8.89 -7.79
C TRP A 57 -18.34 -7.74 -6.99
N SER A 58 -19.31 -7.04 -7.58
CA SER A 58 -20.17 -6.05 -6.94
C SER A 58 -20.99 -6.58 -5.74
N VAL A 59 -21.27 -7.88 -5.64
CA VAL A 59 -21.98 -8.48 -4.48
C VAL A 59 -21.03 -8.68 -3.29
N PHE A 60 -19.72 -8.80 -3.54
CA PHE A 60 -18.71 -9.10 -2.50
C PHE A 60 -17.83 -7.89 -2.14
N ALA A 61 -17.72 -6.89 -3.01
CA ALA A 61 -17.06 -5.63 -2.74
C ALA A 61 -17.78 -4.52 -3.53
N PRO A 62 -18.74 -3.81 -2.91
CA PRO A 62 -19.43 -2.68 -3.55
C PRO A 62 -18.46 -1.62 -4.08
N ASP A 63 -17.34 -1.44 -3.37
CA ASP A 63 -16.22 -0.59 -3.76
C ASP A 63 -14.93 -1.44 -3.79
N PRO A 64 -14.58 -2.08 -4.91
CA PRO A 64 -13.26 -2.70 -5.04
C PRO A 64 -12.17 -1.65 -4.83
N ILE A 65 -11.00 -2.00 -4.27
CA ILE A 65 -9.89 -1.05 -4.10
C ILE A 65 -9.58 -0.41 -5.47
N GLN A 66 -9.82 0.89 -5.60
CA GLN A 66 -9.67 1.64 -6.86
C GLN A 66 -8.45 2.54 -6.86
N ALA A 67 -7.52 2.39 -5.91
CA ALA A 67 -6.33 3.21 -5.87
C ALA A 67 -5.17 2.49 -5.19
N ASP A 68 -3.96 2.79 -5.66
CA ASP A 68 -2.73 2.46 -4.98
C ASP A 68 -2.35 3.61 -4.05
N THR A 69 -1.99 3.30 -2.80
CA THR A 69 -1.50 4.27 -1.83
C THR A 69 0.00 4.07 -1.60
N GLU A 70 0.77 5.13 -1.82
CA GLU A 70 2.21 5.15 -1.57
C GLU A 70 2.54 6.08 -0.41
N LEU A 71 3.38 5.60 0.51
CA LEU A 71 3.99 6.39 1.56
C LEU A 71 5.36 6.86 1.11
N LEU A 72 5.54 8.18 1.08
CA LEU A 72 6.79 8.85 0.78
C LEU A 72 7.26 9.66 1.98
N ILE A 73 8.57 9.68 2.18
CA ILE A 73 9.21 10.45 3.24
C ILE A 73 10.38 11.25 2.69
N ARG A 74 10.66 12.38 3.32
CA ARG A 74 11.94 13.08 3.16
C ARG A 74 12.38 13.64 4.51
N ALA A 75 13.66 13.95 4.61
CA ALA A 75 14.28 14.44 5.83
C ALA A 75 14.91 15.83 5.62
N LYS A 76 15.09 16.55 6.73
CA LYS A 76 16.06 17.64 6.81
C LYS A 76 17.35 17.12 7.40
N VAL A 77 18.43 17.20 6.64
CA VAL A 77 19.78 16.76 7.02
C VAL A 77 20.71 17.96 6.90
N ASN A 78 21.37 18.37 7.99
CA ASN A 78 22.25 19.55 8.03
C ASN A 78 21.61 20.84 7.46
N GLY A 79 20.29 20.99 7.64
CA GLY A 79 19.53 22.15 7.15
C GLY A 79 19.02 22.05 5.71
N SER A 80 19.45 21.03 4.95
CA SER A 80 19.01 20.76 3.58
C SER A 80 17.93 19.68 3.52
N ASP A 81 16.98 19.82 2.60
CA ASP A 81 15.95 18.81 2.35
C ASP A 81 16.54 17.67 1.49
N THR A 82 16.23 16.42 1.84
CA THR A 82 16.51 15.26 0.97
C THR A 82 15.47 15.12 -0.14
N ASP A 83 15.79 14.29 -1.13
CA ASP A 83 14.79 13.81 -2.08
C ASP A 83 13.74 12.93 -1.39
N TRP A 84 12.58 12.80 -2.05
CA TRP A 84 11.50 11.94 -1.60
C TRP A 84 11.87 10.46 -1.77
N PHE A 85 11.92 9.74 -0.66
CA PHE A 85 12.08 8.30 -0.61
C PHE A 85 10.71 7.61 -0.49
N ASN A 86 10.43 6.64 -1.37
CA ASN A 86 9.16 5.90 -1.38
C ASN A 86 9.30 4.59 -0.58
N ILE A 87 8.77 4.59 0.65
CA ILE A 87 8.79 3.44 1.56
C ILE A 87 7.99 2.28 0.98
N SER A 88 6.77 2.55 0.49
CA SER A 88 5.90 1.50 -0.06
C SER A 88 6.54 0.75 -1.23
N ARG A 89 7.27 1.47 -2.09
CA ARG A 89 8.02 0.85 -3.19
C ARG A 89 9.18 -0.01 -2.68
N ALA A 90 9.92 0.47 -1.69
CA ALA A 90 10.99 -0.30 -1.08
C ALA A 90 10.46 -1.59 -0.42
N ASP A 91 9.32 -1.51 0.27
CA ASP A 91 8.63 -2.65 0.86
C ASP A 91 8.27 -3.70 -0.19
N VAL A 92 7.66 -3.28 -1.31
CA VAL A 92 7.30 -4.20 -2.40
C VAL A 92 8.55 -4.83 -3.00
N GLN A 93 9.59 -4.04 -3.27
CA GLN A 93 10.82 -4.52 -3.88
C GLN A 93 11.59 -5.51 -3.00
N ARG A 94 11.63 -5.28 -1.68
CA ARG A 94 12.39 -6.15 -0.74
C ARG A 94 11.58 -7.28 -0.14
N SER A 95 10.29 -7.12 0.08
CA SER A 95 9.48 -8.11 0.81
C SER A 95 8.61 -8.98 -0.08
N ILE A 96 8.27 -8.51 -1.30
CA ILE A 96 7.28 -9.16 -2.17
C ILE A 96 7.92 -9.65 -3.47
N LEU A 97 8.58 -8.75 -4.20
CA LEU A 97 9.07 -9.01 -5.54
C LEU A 97 10.13 -10.13 -5.53
N HIS A 98 9.92 -11.19 -6.30
CA HIS A 98 10.83 -12.36 -6.40
C HIS A 98 10.99 -13.20 -5.11
N HIS A 99 10.13 -13.01 -4.10
CA HIS A 99 10.13 -13.85 -2.90
C HIS A 99 9.05 -14.94 -2.96
N PRO A 100 9.40 -16.24 -2.88
CA PRO A 100 8.41 -17.32 -2.90
C PRO A 100 7.56 -17.36 -1.62
N VAL A 101 8.08 -16.82 -0.51
CA VAL A 101 7.39 -16.68 0.77
C VAL A 101 7.60 -15.24 1.25
N PRO A 102 6.78 -14.29 0.77
CA PRO A 102 6.98 -12.88 1.07
C PRO A 102 6.75 -12.60 2.56
N SER A 103 7.59 -11.74 3.14
CA SER A 103 7.35 -11.22 4.48
C SER A 103 6.04 -10.43 4.48
N ARG A 104 5.25 -10.55 5.55
CA ARG A 104 4.01 -9.77 5.72
C ARG A 104 4.22 -8.45 6.45
N LEU A 105 5.46 -8.11 6.79
CA LEU A 105 5.78 -6.90 7.55
C LEU A 105 5.31 -5.61 6.83
N TYR A 106 5.35 -5.59 5.50
CA TYR A 106 4.84 -4.46 4.71
C TYR A 106 3.36 -4.12 4.96
N LEU A 107 2.56 -5.10 5.40
CA LEU A 107 1.15 -4.87 5.71
C LEU A 107 0.98 -3.94 6.91
N THR A 108 1.94 -3.93 7.84
CA THR A 108 1.94 -3.03 8.99
C THR A 108 2.13 -1.58 8.53
N ASN A 109 3.08 -1.32 7.63
CA ASN A 109 3.30 0.00 7.06
C ASN A 109 2.09 0.47 6.25
N PHE A 110 1.50 -0.43 5.46
CA PHE A 110 0.29 -0.14 4.69
C PHE A 110 -0.88 0.22 5.61
N ALA A 111 -1.17 -0.59 6.61
CA ALA A 111 -2.24 -0.34 7.58
C ALA A 111 -2.04 0.98 8.31
N LEU A 112 -0.81 1.26 8.79
CA LEU A 112 -0.49 2.52 9.45
C LEU A 112 -0.68 3.73 8.53
N THR A 113 -0.30 3.61 7.26
CA THR A 113 -0.51 4.67 6.24
C THR A 113 -1.99 4.93 6.02
N SER A 114 -2.80 3.88 5.87
CA SER A 114 -4.25 4.01 5.73
C SER A 114 -4.90 4.62 6.97
N HIS A 115 -4.55 4.15 8.17
CA HIS A 115 -5.08 4.71 9.42
C HIS A 115 -4.73 6.18 9.59
N TYR A 116 -3.46 6.53 9.33
CA TYR A 116 -3.02 7.92 9.39
C TYR A 116 -3.78 8.81 8.41
N GLN A 117 -3.88 8.41 7.14
CA GLN A 117 -4.63 9.17 6.13
C GLN A 117 -6.10 9.36 6.52
N VAL A 118 -6.79 8.26 6.89
CA VAL A 118 -8.21 8.29 7.26
C VAL A 118 -8.42 9.15 8.51
N SER A 119 -7.54 9.05 9.51
CA SER A 119 -7.64 9.86 10.73
C SER A 119 -7.51 11.36 10.44
N ALA A 120 -6.67 11.75 9.48
CA ALA A 120 -6.52 13.13 9.04
C ALA A 120 -7.76 13.63 8.28
N GLU A 121 -8.36 12.78 7.44
CA GLU A 121 -9.59 13.09 6.70
C GLU A 121 -10.82 13.19 7.62
N LEU A 122 -10.88 12.38 8.68
CA LEU A 122 -11.94 12.38 9.69
C LEU A 122 -11.85 13.54 10.69
N LEU A 123 -10.78 14.34 10.65
CA LEU A 123 -10.75 15.59 11.40
C LEU A 123 -11.88 16.51 10.94
N PRO A 124 -12.51 17.28 11.85
CA PRO A 124 -13.48 18.30 11.51
C PRO A 124 -12.94 19.25 10.42
N PRO A 125 -13.78 19.77 9.51
CA PRO A 125 -13.32 20.60 8.39
C PRO A 125 -12.42 21.78 8.77
N GLY A 126 -12.67 22.41 9.93
CA GLY A 126 -11.81 23.49 10.45
C GLY A 126 -10.40 23.05 10.87
N LEU A 127 -10.22 21.78 11.18
CA LEU A 127 -8.97 21.19 11.69
C LEU A 127 -8.15 20.47 10.61
N GLN A 128 -8.70 20.17 9.45
CA GLN A 128 -7.99 19.46 8.36
C GLN A 128 -6.76 20.21 7.82
N SER A 129 -6.63 21.51 8.11
CA SER A 129 -5.44 22.30 7.78
C SER A 129 -4.29 22.13 8.79
N VAL A 130 -4.58 21.73 10.03
CA VAL A 130 -3.59 21.61 11.11
C VAL A 130 -2.51 20.57 10.80
N PRO A 131 -2.82 19.36 10.29
CA PRO A 131 -1.79 18.38 9.90
C PRO A 131 -0.80 18.91 8.86
N LYS A 132 -1.20 19.89 8.04
CA LYS A 132 -0.37 20.49 6.98
C LYS A 132 0.59 21.55 7.51
N LYS A 133 0.36 22.07 8.73
CA LYS A 133 1.27 22.99 9.41
C LYS A 133 2.53 22.25 9.85
N SER A 134 3.66 22.95 9.84
CA SER A 134 4.95 22.40 10.30
C SER A 134 5.12 22.64 11.79
N PHE A 135 5.49 21.59 12.52
CA PHE A 135 5.81 21.62 13.94
C PHE A 135 7.17 20.93 14.12
N VAL A 136 8.18 21.66 14.57
CA VAL A 136 9.55 21.16 14.72
C VAL A 136 10.05 21.41 16.13
N GLY A 137 11.13 20.73 16.53
CA GLY A 137 11.64 20.77 17.90
C GLY A 137 11.17 19.60 18.75
N ALA A 138 11.60 19.54 20.01
CA ALA A 138 11.29 18.43 20.91
C ALA A 138 9.82 18.41 21.36
N ASP A 139 9.17 19.57 21.36
CA ASP A 139 7.80 19.83 21.79
C ASP A 139 6.79 19.86 20.62
N TRP A 140 7.21 19.44 19.42
CA TRP A 140 6.39 19.50 18.20
C TRP A 140 5.00 18.85 18.39
N LEU A 141 4.94 17.74 19.12
CA LEU A 141 3.70 16.99 19.33
C LEU A 141 2.75 17.75 20.25
N ASP A 142 3.29 18.44 21.25
CA ASP A 142 2.48 19.24 22.18
C ASP A 142 1.97 20.51 21.49
N GLN A 143 2.77 21.13 20.62
CA GLN A 143 2.33 22.23 19.76
C GLN A 143 1.19 21.80 18.82
N LEU A 144 1.33 20.63 18.16
CA LEU A 144 0.28 20.09 17.28
C LEU A 144 -1.00 19.78 18.05
N LYS A 145 -0.91 19.13 19.21
CA LYS A 145 -2.06 18.84 20.06
C LYS A 145 -2.76 20.11 20.51
N LYS A 146 -1.98 21.13 20.90
CA LYS A 146 -2.50 22.43 21.30
C LYS A 146 -3.25 23.11 20.14
N ASP A 147 -2.68 23.14 18.94
CA ASP A 147 -3.33 23.71 17.76
C ASP A 147 -4.66 23.00 17.41
N LEU A 148 -4.70 21.66 17.55
CA LEU A 148 -5.93 20.88 17.35
C LEU A 148 -6.98 21.15 18.43
N GLN A 149 -6.56 21.28 19.69
CA GLN A 149 -7.44 21.54 20.82
C GLN A 149 -8.01 22.97 20.80
N ASP A 150 -7.16 23.95 20.50
CA ASP A 150 -7.55 25.37 20.43
C ASP A 150 -8.50 25.64 19.25
N GLY A 151 -8.34 24.92 18.13
CA GLY A 151 -9.24 25.00 16.99
C GLY A 151 -10.47 24.09 17.07
N GLY A 152 -10.50 23.16 18.03
CA GLY A 152 -11.52 22.13 18.17
C GLY A 152 -12.53 22.43 19.27
N SER A 153 -13.52 21.55 19.40
CA SER A 153 -14.49 21.58 20.49
C SER A 153 -14.55 20.24 21.24
N ALA A 154 -15.20 20.19 22.39
CA ALA A 154 -15.27 18.98 23.21
C ALA A 154 -15.83 17.75 22.47
N LYS A 155 -16.74 17.96 21.49
CA LYS A 155 -17.28 16.89 20.64
C LYS A 155 -16.25 16.30 19.66
N ASP A 156 -15.19 17.05 19.35
CA ASP A 156 -14.16 16.66 18.39
C ASP A 156 -13.01 15.88 19.05
N ALA A 157 -13.02 15.79 20.39
CA ALA A 157 -11.94 15.20 21.19
C ALA A 157 -11.59 13.77 20.77
N ALA A 158 -12.57 12.95 20.38
CA ALA A 158 -12.33 11.58 19.93
C ALA A 158 -11.53 11.53 18.62
N ALA A 159 -11.90 12.35 17.63
CA ALA A 159 -11.20 12.44 16.35
C ALA A 159 -9.79 13.02 16.53
N ILE A 160 -9.64 14.07 17.34
CA ILE A 160 -8.34 14.68 17.66
C ILE A 160 -7.42 13.66 18.35
N ASN A 161 -7.93 12.92 19.33
CA ASN A 161 -7.14 11.90 20.04
C ASN A 161 -6.73 10.76 19.12
N GLN A 162 -7.61 10.31 18.22
CA GLN A 162 -7.29 9.26 17.26
C GLN A 162 -6.21 9.72 16.28
N PHE A 163 -6.41 10.88 15.64
CA PHE A 163 -5.41 11.47 14.74
C PHE A 163 -4.06 11.66 15.43
N THR A 164 -4.04 12.18 16.67
CA THR A 164 -2.80 12.39 17.42
C THR A 164 -2.04 11.08 17.66
N LYS A 165 -2.74 9.98 17.94
CA LYS A 165 -2.13 8.65 18.10
C LYS A 165 -1.52 8.17 16.78
N ASP A 166 -2.27 8.28 15.70
CA ASP A 166 -1.83 7.83 14.37
C ASP A 166 -0.68 8.69 13.84
N GLU A 167 -0.71 10.01 14.07
CA GLU A 167 0.38 10.96 13.77
C GLU A 167 1.64 10.63 14.57
N THR A 168 1.51 10.29 15.85
CA THR A 168 2.65 9.89 16.70
C THR A 168 3.27 8.59 16.21
N ALA A 169 2.44 7.58 15.90
CA ALA A 169 2.90 6.29 15.41
C ALA A 169 3.57 6.42 14.03
N MET A 170 2.94 7.14 13.10
CA MET A 170 3.49 7.41 11.77
C MET A 170 4.82 8.15 11.87
N THR A 171 4.88 9.25 12.62
CA THR A 171 6.10 10.04 12.80
C THR A 171 7.22 9.23 13.42
N SER A 172 6.93 8.36 14.39
CA SER A 172 7.92 7.47 15.01
C SER A 172 8.50 6.46 14.01
N MET A 173 7.63 5.86 13.19
CA MET A 173 8.05 4.91 12.15
C MET A 173 8.91 5.63 11.10
N VAL A 174 8.44 6.74 10.53
CA VAL A 174 9.18 7.45 9.47
C VAL A 174 10.47 8.08 9.99
N SER A 175 10.51 8.50 11.26
CA SER A 175 11.73 8.97 11.93
C SER A 175 12.78 7.87 11.99
N SER A 176 12.36 6.64 12.32
CA SER A 176 13.26 5.49 12.39
C SER A 176 13.81 5.12 11.01
N VAL A 177 12.96 5.17 9.97
CA VAL A 177 13.41 4.99 8.57
C VAL A 177 14.38 6.09 8.17
N ALA A 178 14.10 7.35 8.52
CA ALA A 178 14.95 8.47 8.19
C ALA A 178 16.33 8.38 8.86
N LEU A 179 16.38 8.06 10.16
CA LEU A 179 17.62 7.85 10.91
C LEU A 179 18.43 6.68 10.34
N ALA A 180 17.77 5.58 9.98
CA ALA A 180 18.43 4.41 9.39
C ALA A 180 19.00 4.67 7.98
N ARG A 181 18.36 5.58 7.21
CA ARG A 181 18.75 5.89 5.84
C ARG A 181 19.78 7.00 5.73
N TRP A 182 19.59 8.10 6.46
CA TRP A 182 20.37 9.33 6.34
C TRP A 182 21.22 9.65 7.58
N GLY A 183 21.16 8.82 8.62
CA GLY A 183 21.99 8.93 9.82
C GLY A 183 21.47 9.92 10.86
N GLU A 184 22.31 10.19 11.86
CA GLU A 184 21.91 10.95 13.05
C GLU A 184 21.77 12.47 12.83
N ALA A 185 22.24 12.97 11.68
CA ALA A 185 22.15 14.37 11.29
C ALA A 185 20.73 14.81 10.87
N VAL A 186 19.77 13.87 10.84
CA VAL A 186 18.37 14.18 10.57
C VAL A 186 17.75 14.97 11.73
N THR A 187 17.18 16.14 11.43
CA THR A 187 16.54 17.01 12.43
C THR A 187 15.03 17.03 12.34
N ALA A 188 14.47 16.78 11.14
CA ALA A 188 13.04 16.76 10.91
C ALA A 188 12.69 15.81 9.75
N VAL A 189 11.44 15.35 9.73
CA VAL A 189 10.88 14.52 8.68
C VAL A 189 9.60 15.13 8.12
N GLN A 190 9.31 14.84 6.86
CA GLN A 190 8.04 15.17 6.23
C GLN A 190 7.44 13.92 5.60
N ILE A 191 6.12 13.77 5.76
CA ILE A 191 5.34 12.65 5.25
C ILE A 191 4.52 13.14 4.06
N LYS A 192 4.54 12.36 2.98
CA LYS A 192 3.64 12.50 1.83
C LYS A 192 2.94 11.18 1.59
N ILE A 193 1.62 11.24 1.44
CA ILE A 193 0.82 10.09 1.02
C ILE A 193 0.30 10.40 -0.38
N ARG A 194 0.58 9.51 -1.32
CA ARG A 194 0.12 9.62 -2.70
C ARG A 194 -0.87 8.53 -3.01
N THR A 195 -2.09 8.92 -3.37
CA THR A 195 -3.16 8.01 -3.80
C THR A 195 -3.28 8.07 -5.31
N ILE A 196 -2.98 6.97 -5.99
CA ILE A 196 -2.98 6.85 -7.45
C ILE A 196 -4.23 6.06 -7.85
N PRO A 197 -5.28 6.69 -8.38
CA PRO A 197 -6.47 5.96 -8.77
C PRO A 197 -6.17 5.00 -9.93
N VAL A 198 -6.77 3.81 -9.89
CA VAL A 198 -6.70 2.87 -11.01
C VAL A 198 -7.45 3.47 -12.19
N LYS A 199 -6.96 3.18 -13.39
CA LYS A 199 -7.63 3.57 -14.63
C LYS A 199 -9.06 3.01 -14.63
N PRO A 200 -10.10 3.85 -14.70
CA PRO A 200 -11.49 3.38 -14.71
C PRO A 200 -11.73 2.39 -15.85
N TYR A 201 -12.57 1.38 -15.61
CA TYR A 201 -12.83 0.34 -16.60
C TYR A 201 -13.36 0.89 -17.93
N ALA A 202 -14.15 1.97 -17.90
CA ALA A 202 -14.65 2.66 -19.08
C ALA A 202 -13.53 3.17 -19.99
N GLU A 203 -12.41 3.58 -19.39
CA GLU A 203 -11.28 4.19 -20.09
C GLU A 203 -10.21 3.16 -20.49
N ARG A 204 -10.35 1.88 -20.14
CA ARG A 204 -9.27 0.86 -20.26
C ARG A 204 -8.55 0.82 -21.61
N ASN A 205 -9.25 1.12 -22.72
CA ASN A 205 -8.70 1.14 -24.08
C ASN A 205 -8.16 2.50 -24.55
N ASN A 206 -8.29 3.56 -23.75
CA ASN A 206 -7.79 4.90 -24.05
C ASN A 206 -6.30 5.00 -23.69
N ALA A 207 -5.41 4.97 -24.69
CA ALA A 207 -3.97 5.03 -24.45
C ALA A 207 -3.51 6.36 -23.83
N ASP A 208 -4.26 7.44 -24.05
CA ASP A 208 -3.92 8.79 -23.61
C ASP A 208 -4.47 9.13 -22.22
N TYR A 209 -5.21 8.21 -21.58
CA TYR A 209 -5.76 8.44 -20.25
C TYR A 209 -4.65 8.55 -19.21
N GLN A 210 -4.50 9.75 -18.63
CA GLN A 210 -3.57 10.03 -17.55
C GLN A 210 -4.28 10.00 -16.20
N VAL A 211 -3.81 9.15 -15.31
CA VAL A 211 -4.24 9.13 -13.91
C VAL A 211 -3.67 10.36 -13.20
N LYS A 212 -4.51 11.10 -12.47
CA LYS A 212 -4.07 12.20 -11.61
C LYS A 212 -3.96 11.69 -10.16
N PRO A 213 -2.75 11.61 -9.58
CA PRO A 213 -2.60 11.25 -8.18
C PRO A 213 -3.18 12.35 -7.28
N ALA A 214 -3.83 11.93 -6.19
CA ALA A 214 -4.11 12.81 -5.06
C ALA A 214 -2.94 12.75 -4.08
N GLU A 215 -2.49 13.90 -3.58
CA GLU A 215 -1.38 13.97 -2.62
C GLU A 215 -1.85 14.64 -1.31
N PHE A 216 -1.44 14.03 -0.20
CA PHE A 216 -1.55 14.60 1.13
C PHE A 216 -0.15 14.82 1.69
N ASP A 217 0.17 16.08 1.96
CA ASP A 217 1.45 16.50 2.52
C ASP A 217 1.24 16.95 3.96
N ALA A 218 1.81 16.20 4.90
CA ALA A 218 1.94 16.67 6.26
C ALA A 218 2.98 17.80 6.29
N GLY A 219 2.87 18.70 7.27
CA GLY A 219 3.96 19.63 7.55
C GLY A 219 5.19 18.89 8.11
N TRP A 220 6.28 19.63 8.30
CA TRP A 220 7.47 19.08 8.93
C TRP A 220 7.19 18.66 10.37
N ARG A 221 7.84 17.58 10.82
CA ARG A 221 7.82 17.04 12.18
C ARG A 221 9.22 16.97 12.76
N GLY A 222 9.37 17.31 14.03
CA GLY A 222 10.60 17.04 14.77
C GLY A 222 10.89 15.54 14.78
N ILE A 223 12.17 15.16 14.71
CA ILE A 223 12.57 13.75 14.71
C ILE A 223 12.16 13.06 16.03
N VAL A 224 11.60 11.85 15.93
CA VAL A 224 11.27 11.01 17.09
C VAL A 224 12.27 9.86 17.18
N ARG A 225 12.99 9.76 18.30
CA ARG A 225 13.92 8.66 18.57
C ARG A 225 13.22 7.58 19.41
N VAL A 226 13.12 6.38 18.85
CA VAL A 226 12.55 5.21 19.53
C VAL A 226 13.71 4.44 20.20
N PRO A 227 13.80 4.40 21.55
CA PRO A 227 15.01 3.94 22.25
C PRO A 227 15.45 2.50 21.99
N GLU A 228 14.51 1.61 21.64
CA GLU A 228 14.76 0.16 21.49
C GLU A 228 14.65 -0.33 20.04
N ILE A 229 14.62 0.58 19.07
CA ILE A 229 14.47 0.18 17.68
C ILE A 229 15.83 -0.22 17.07
N ASP A 230 15.87 -1.40 16.46
CA ASP A 230 17.04 -1.87 15.73
C ASP A 230 17.15 -1.13 14.39
N LEU A 231 17.90 -0.03 14.38
CA LEU A 231 18.16 0.74 13.16
C LEU A 231 18.91 -0.08 12.11
N ALA A 232 19.74 -1.06 12.50
CA ALA A 232 20.47 -1.89 11.54
C ALA A 232 19.51 -2.77 10.73
N ALA A 233 18.48 -3.34 11.38
CA ALA A 233 17.42 -4.07 10.70
C ALA A 233 16.63 -3.18 9.74
N ILE A 234 16.35 -1.93 10.12
CA ILE A 234 15.67 -0.95 9.26
C ILE A 234 16.55 -0.54 8.07
N THR A 235 17.86 -0.31 8.29
CA THR A 235 18.83 -0.08 7.22
C THR A 235 18.90 -1.27 6.26
N ALA A 236 18.86 -2.49 6.78
CA ALA A 236 18.79 -3.71 5.97
C ALA A 236 17.49 -3.85 5.18
N MET A 237 16.44 -3.05 5.45
CA MET A 237 15.20 -3.00 4.67
C MET A 237 15.12 -1.82 3.69
N TYR A 238 15.62 -0.64 4.06
CA TYR A 238 15.47 0.57 3.24
C TYR A 238 16.77 1.10 2.62
N GLY A 239 17.91 0.50 2.98
CA GLY A 239 19.24 0.90 2.53
C GLY A 239 19.70 2.22 3.16
N THR A 240 20.99 2.52 2.98
CA THR A 240 21.58 3.82 3.34
C THR A 240 21.70 4.70 2.12
N GLU A 241 21.50 5.99 2.32
CA GLU A 241 21.96 7.03 1.41
C GLU A 241 22.92 7.87 2.25
N ALA A 242 24.23 7.56 2.12
CA ALA A 242 25.24 8.26 2.89
C ALA A 242 25.08 9.76 2.62
N ALA A 243 24.77 10.53 3.66
CA ALA A 243 24.83 11.97 3.60
C ALA A 243 26.20 12.32 3.03
N ALA A 244 26.23 12.99 1.88
CA ALA A 244 27.46 13.32 1.19
C ALA A 244 28.44 13.89 2.22
N HIS A 245 29.52 13.14 2.49
CA HIS A 245 30.60 13.61 3.33
C HIS A 245 31.16 14.87 2.66
N GLU A 246 30.93 16.03 3.27
CA GLU A 246 31.73 17.22 3.00
C GLU A 246 33.18 16.88 3.34
N GLY A 247 34.03 16.97 2.32
CA GLY A 247 35.43 16.62 2.40
C GLY A 247 36.15 16.91 1.09
N ASN A 248 36.27 18.19 0.74
CA ASN A 248 37.50 18.76 0.19
C ASN A 248 37.51 20.28 0.37
#